data_AF-A0A8C2MAL2-F1
#
_entry.id   AF-A0A8C2MAL2-F1
#
_cell.length_a   1.000
_cell.length_b   1.000
_cell.length_c   1.000
_cell.angle_alpha   90.00
_cell.angle_beta   90.00
_cell.angle_gamma   90.00
#
_symmetry.space_group_name_H-M   'P 1'
#
loop_
_entity.id
_entity.type
_entity.pdbx_description
1 polymer ?
#
loop_
_entity_poly.entity_id
_entity_poly.type
_entity_poly.pdbx_seq_one_letter_code
_entity_poly.pdbx_strand_id
1 'polypeptide(L)'
;LFAGRMSSQDLSITAKLINGGVAGLVGVTCVFPIDLAKTRLQNQQGKDVYKGMTDCLMKTARAEGFLGMYRGAAVNLTLVTPEKAIKLAANDFLRQLLMQDGTQRNLKMEMLAGCGAGICQVVVTCPMEMLKIQLQDAGRLAVSHQGSASAAPTSRPYSTGSASTHRRPSATLIARELLRTQGLWGLYRGLGATLLRDIPFSIIYFPLFANLNQLGVSEVTGKAPFAHSFVAGCAAGSVAAVAVTPLDVLKTRIQTLKKGLGEASYSGVTDCARKLWTQEGAAAFMKGAGCRALVIAPLFGIAQGIYFIGIGERILKCLE
;
A
#
# COMPACT_ATOMS: atom_id res chain seq x y z
N LEU A 1 31.10 -28.91 -13.86
CA LEU A 1 29.98 -29.31 -14.75
C LEU A 1 28.63 -29.01 -14.07
N PHE A 2 28.39 -27.75 -13.70
CA PHE A 2 27.08 -27.26 -13.23
C PHE A 2 26.78 -25.97 -13.99
N ALA A 3 26.59 -26.12 -15.30
CA ALA A 3 25.98 -25.11 -16.14
C ALA A 3 24.78 -25.80 -16.79
N GLY A 4 23.74 -26.02 -15.98
CA GLY A 4 22.44 -26.44 -16.48
C GLY A 4 21.90 -25.30 -17.34
N ARG A 5 21.71 -25.55 -18.64
CA ARG A 5 21.02 -24.64 -19.56
C ARG A 5 19.66 -24.31 -18.97
N MET A 6 19.50 -23.09 -18.44
CA MET A 6 18.20 -22.53 -18.08
C MET A 6 17.34 -22.49 -19.35
N SER A 7 16.12 -23.02 -19.29
CA SER A 7 15.23 -23.04 -20.46
C SER A 7 14.84 -21.61 -20.86
N SER A 8 14.55 -21.35 -22.13
CA SER A 8 14.11 -20.03 -22.60
C SER A 8 12.84 -19.51 -21.89
N GLN A 9 12.02 -20.42 -21.31
CA GLN A 9 10.88 -20.06 -20.47
C GLN A 9 11.32 -19.56 -19.08
N ASP A 10 12.30 -20.20 -18.46
CA ASP A 10 12.85 -19.77 -17.15
C ASP A 10 13.56 -18.41 -17.27
N LEU A 11 14.25 -18.19 -18.38
CA LEU A 11 14.89 -16.91 -18.72
C LEU A 11 13.84 -15.78 -18.84
N SER A 12 12.68 -16.08 -19.45
CA SER A 12 11.56 -15.14 -19.59
C SER A 12 10.87 -14.82 -18.26
N ILE A 13 10.66 -15.82 -17.40
CA ILE A 13 10.04 -15.63 -16.07
C ILE A 13 10.97 -14.81 -15.16
N THR A 14 12.27 -15.13 -15.17
CA THR A 14 13.29 -14.41 -14.39
C THR A 14 13.40 -12.95 -14.84
N ALA A 15 13.42 -12.69 -16.15
CA ALA A 15 13.43 -11.33 -16.69
C ALA A 15 12.16 -10.54 -16.32
N LYS A 16 10.97 -11.17 -16.34
CA LYS A 16 9.72 -10.55 -15.89
C LYS A 16 9.72 -10.24 -14.39
N LEU A 17 10.29 -11.12 -13.57
CA LEU A 17 10.46 -10.92 -12.13
C LEU A 17 11.43 -9.78 -11.84
N ILE A 18 12.58 -9.72 -12.51
CA ILE A 18 13.56 -8.63 -12.35
C ILE A 18 12.95 -7.30 -12.81
N ASN A 19 12.31 -7.26 -13.98
CA ASN A 19 11.59 -6.09 -14.45
C ASN A 19 10.53 -5.63 -13.45
N GLY A 20 9.72 -6.56 -12.93
CA GLY A 20 8.71 -6.28 -11.92
C GLY A 20 9.28 -5.79 -10.59
N GLY A 21 10.42 -6.36 -10.17
CA GLY A 21 11.14 -5.96 -8.96
C GLY A 21 11.73 -4.56 -9.06
N VAL A 22 12.43 -4.25 -10.16
CA VAL A 22 12.98 -2.92 -10.43
C VAL A 22 11.87 -1.88 -10.60
N ALA A 23 10.83 -2.21 -11.37
CA ALA A 23 9.62 -1.40 -11.51
C ALA A 23 8.98 -1.09 -10.16
N GLY A 24 8.87 -2.11 -9.32
CA GLY A 24 8.34 -1.99 -7.98
C GLY A 24 9.19 -1.10 -7.07
N LEU A 25 10.51 -1.27 -7.09
CA LEU A 25 11.43 -0.51 -6.25
C LEU A 25 11.44 0.99 -6.60
N VAL A 26 11.55 1.30 -7.89
CA VAL A 26 11.52 2.68 -8.40
C VAL A 26 10.14 3.30 -8.16
N GLY A 27 9.07 2.55 -8.48
CA GLY A 27 7.70 2.99 -8.28
C GLY A 27 7.42 3.33 -6.82
N VAL A 28 7.78 2.44 -5.90
CA VAL A 28 7.61 2.68 -4.47
C VAL A 28 8.45 3.87 -4.01
N THR A 29 9.69 4.02 -4.45
CA THR A 29 10.55 5.14 -4.03
C THR A 29 9.96 6.50 -4.43
N CYS A 30 9.41 6.61 -5.65
CA CYS A 30 8.79 7.85 -6.12
C CYS A 30 7.45 8.15 -5.42
N VAL A 31 6.67 7.11 -5.15
CA VAL A 31 5.32 7.23 -4.57
C VAL A 31 5.36 7.35 -3.04
N PHE A 32 6.45 6.91 -2.40
CA PHE A 32 6.54 6.78 -0.94
C PHE A 32 6.12 8.03 -0.15
N PRO A 33 6.55 9.26 -0.53
CA PRO A 33 6.14 10.46 0.18
C PRO A 33 4.61 10.66 0.19
N ILE A 34 3.96 10.39 -0.95
CA ILE A 34 2.51 10.53 -1.12
C ILE A 34 1.79 9.45 -0.29
N ASP A 35 2.31 8.22 -0.31
CA ASP A 35 1.84 7.11 0.52
C ASP A 35 1.88 7.47 2.01
N LEU A 36 2.98 8.06 2.48
CA LEU A 36 3.14 8.48 3.87
C LEU A 36 2.11 9.54 4.25
N ALA A 37 1.94 10.57 3.43
CA ALA A 37 0.99 11.63 3.71
C ALA A 37 -0.47 11.13 3.64
N LYS A 38 -0.79 10.20 2.74
CA LYS A 38 -2.08 9.50 2.73
C LYS A 38 -2.33 8.78 4.05
N THR A 39 -1.40 7.95 4.54
CA THR A 39 -1.55 7.20 5.80
C THR A 39 -1.79 8.15 6.98
N ARG A 40 -1.06 9.28 7.05
CA ARG A 40 -1.25 10.29 8.11
C ARG A 40 -2.61 10.98 8.04
N LEU A 41 -3.07 11.31 6.83
CA LEU A 41 -4.39 11.92 6.61
C LEU A 41 -5.55 10.97 6.90
N GLN A 42 -5.40 9.68 6.63
CA GLN A 42 -6.41 8.66 6.91
C GLN A 42 -6.51 8.34 8.41
N ASN A 43 -5.39 8.39 9.10
CA ASN A 43 -5.30 8.04 10.51
C ASN A 43 -5.45 9.23 11.48
N GLN A 44 -5.50 10.49 11.00
CA GLN A 44 -5.81 11.61 11.88
C GLN A 44 -7.24 11.51 12.44
N GLN A 45 -7.36 11.60 13.77
CA GLN A 45 -8.62 11.57 14.51
C GLN A 45 -8.78 12.86 15.32
N GLY A 46 -10.00 13.39 15.41
CA GLY A 46 -10.27 14.62 16.15
C GLY A 46 -9.89 15.90 15.39
N LYS A 47 -9.15 16.82 16.03
CA LYS A 47 -8.76 18.10 15.41
C LYS A 47 -7.92 17.86 14.15
N ASP A 48 -8.29 18.52 13.05
CA ASP A 48 -7.58 18.43 11.78
C ASP A 48 -6.15 18.99 11.91
N VAL A 49 -5.19 18.11 12.18
CA VAL A 49 -3.75 18.45 12.24
C VAL A 49 -3.25 18.84 10.85
N TYR A 50 -3.81 18.23 9.81
CA TYR A 50 -3.45 18.46 8.41
C TYR A 50 -4.67 18.90 7.59
N LYS A 51 -4.56 20.06 6.93
CA LYS A 51 -5.60 20.57 6.03
C LYS A 51 -5.64 19.85 4.68
N GLY A 52 -4.57 19.15 4.33
CA GLY A 52 -4.45 18.42 3.07
C GLY A 52 -3.09 17.77 2.87
N MET A 53 -2.89 17.19 1.68
CA MET A 53 -1.67 16.47 1.29
C MET A 53 -0.43 17.36 1.33
N THR A 54 -0.48 18.54 0.72
CA THR A 54 0.65 19.47 0.65
C THR A 54 1.04 20.00 2.04
N ASP A 55 0.05 20.35 2.86
CA ASP A 55 0.25 20.76 4.26
C ASP A 55 0.86 19.63 5.09
N CYS A 56 0.39 18.39 4.92
CA CYS A 56 0.97 17.21 5.57
C CYS A 56 2.43 17.00 5.18
N LEU A 57 2.75 17.06 3.89
CA LEU A 57 4.13 16.90 3.41
C LEU A 57 5.04 18.03 3.92
N MET A 58 4.58 19.28 3.86
CA MET A 58 5.38 20.43 4.29
C MET A 58 5.64 20.41 5.81
N LYS A 59 4.62 20.11 6.62
CA LYS A 59 4.77 19.96 8.07
C LYS A 59 5.68 18.78 8.42
N THR A 60 5.54 17.67 7.70
CA THR A 60 6.42 16.50 7.88
C THR A 60 7.87 16.83 7.54
N ALA A 61 8.12 17.49 6.42
CA ALA A 61 9.46 17.90 6.01
C ALA A 61 10.09 18.88 7.02
N ARG A 62 9.30 19.80 7.60
CA ARG A 62 9.77 20.72 8.65
C ARG A 62 10.03 20.02 9.99
N ALA A 63 9.20 19.05 10.38
CA ALA A 63 9.30 18.40 11.69
C ALA A 63 10.30 17.24 11.73
N GLU A 64 10.38 16.44 10.66
CA GLU A 64 11.22 15.23 10.60
C GLU A 64 12.37 15.32 9.59
N GLY A 65 12.42 16.39 8.79
CA GLY A 65 13.35 16.53 7.68
C GLY A 65 12.95 15.74 6.43
N PHE A 66 13.70 15.92 5.35
CA PHE A 66 13.46 15.27 4.05
C PHE A 66 13.51 13.73 4.14
N LEU A 67 14.45 13.19 4.94
CA LEU A 67 14.54 11.74 5.17
C LEU A 67 13.38 11.19 6.02
N GLY A 68 12.69 12.05 6.78
CA GLY A 68 11.48 11.69 7.51
C GLY A 68 10.32 11.28 6.59
N MET A 69 10.28 11.83 5.38
CA MET A 69 9.29 11.47 4.36
C MET A 69 9.44 10.02 3.87
N TYR A 70 10.62 9.42 4.05
CA TYR A 70 10.93 8.02 3.70
C TYR A 70 10.83 7.05 4.89
N ARG A 71 10.22 7.48 5.99
CA ARG A 71 10.05 6.65 7.18
C ARG A 71 9.12 5.46 6.93
N GLY A 72 9.64 4.25 7.13
CA GLY A 72 8.95 3.00 6.78
C GLY A 72 9.20 2.55 5.33
N ALA A 73 9.98 3.29 4.54
CA ALA A 73 10.32 2.91 3.17
C ALA A 73 11.10 1.61 3.14
N ALA A 74 12.03 1.38 4.09
CA ALA A 74 12.77 0.13 4.18
C ALA A 74 11.84 -1.10 4.28
N VAL A 75 10.80 -1.05 5.13
CA VAL A 75 9.83 -2.14 5.23
C VAL A 75 9.12 -2.33 3.90
N ASN A 76 8.62 -1.25 3.29
CA ASN A 76 7.92 -1.33 2.01
C ASN A 76 8.81 -1.89 0.88
N LEU A 77 10.04 -1.37 0.73
CA LEU A 77 11.00 -1.73 -0.32
C LEU A 77 11.45 -3.20 -0.22
N THR A 78 11.72 -3.72 0.98
CA THR A 78 12.09 -5.13 1.17
C THR A 78 10.98 -6.10 0.76
N LEU A 79 9.73 -5.63 0.71
CA LEU A 79 8.56 -6.47 0.53
C LEU A 79 7.91 -6.39 -0.85
N VAL A 80 8.27 -5.39 -1.65
CA VAL A 80 7.71 -5.27 -3.00
C VAL A 80 7.95 -6.54 -3.81
N THR A 81 9.19 -7.04 -3.78
CA THR A 81 9.56 -8.23 -4.56
C THR A 81 8.86 -9.50 -4.06
N PRO A 82 8.86 -9.84 -2.75
CA PRO A 82 8.07 -10.96 -2.23
C PRO A 82 6.57 -10.84 -2.52
N GLU A 83 5.96 -9.66 -2.31
CA GLU A 83 4.52 -9.45 -2.55
C GLU A 83 4.15 -9.73 -4.01
N LYS A 84 4.93 -9.20 -4.96
CA LYS A 84 4.69 -9.42 -6.40
C LYS A 84 4.92 -10.88 -6.79
N ALA A 85 5.97 -11.52 -6.25
CA ALA A 85 6.26 -12.93 -6.52
C ALA A 85 5.14 -13.84 -6.01
N ILE A 86 4.66 -13.63 -4.78
CA ILE A 86 3.55 -14.41 -4.20
C ILE A 86 2.28 -14.20 -5.00
N LYS A 87 1.96 -12.95 -5.36
CA LYS A 87 0.75 -12.66 -6.15
C LYS A 87 0.79 -13.32 -7.52
N LEU A 88 1.95 -13.30 -8.19
CA LEU A 88 2.13 -13.93 -9.49
C LEU A 88 2.03 -15.45 -9.37
N ALA A 89 2.74 -16.06 -8.42
CA ALA A 89 2.68 -17.49 -8.16
C ALA A 89 1.27 -17.97 -7.78
N ALA A 90 0.56 -17.24 -6.92
CA ALA A 90 -0.80 -17.58 -6.51
C ALA A 90 -1.80 -17.42 -7.67
N ASN A 91 -1.65 -16.38 -8.49
CA ASN A 91 -2.48 -16.18 -9.67
C ASN A 91 -2.25 -17.27 -10.72
N ASP A 92 -1.00 -17.67 -10.96
CA ASP A 92 -0.68 -18.75 -11.90
C ASP A 92 -1.21 -20.09 -11.40
N PHE A 93 -1.04 -20.38 -10.11
CA PHE A 93 -1.58 -21.59 -9.48
C PHE A 93 -3.11 -21.66 -9.54
N LEU A 94 -3.82 -20.57 -9.21
CA LEU A 94 -5.28 -20.54 -9.32
C LEU A 94 -5.75 -20.60 -10.77
N ARG A 95 -5.07 -19.95 -11.71
CA ARG A 95 -5.42 -20.05 -13.13
C ARG A 95 -5.29 -21.48 -13.64
N GLN A 96 -4.25 -22.21 -13.24
CA GLN A 96 -4.09 -23.62 -13.60
C GLN A 96 -5.21 -24.49 -13.04
N LEU A 97 -5.65 -24.25 -11.80
CA LEU A 97 -6.77 -24.96 -11.19
C LEU A 97 -8.12 -24.64 -11.85
N LEU A 98 -8.37 -23.36 -12.20
CA LEU A 98 -9.65 -22.92 -12.76
C LEU A 98 -9.76 -23.09 -14.29
N MET A 99 -8.65 -23.19 -15.02
CA MET A 99 -8.64 -23.36 -16.49
C MET A 99 -8.53 -24.82 -16.95
N GLN A 100 -8.56 -25.78 -16.02
CA GLN A 100 -8.52 -27.21 -16.34
C GLN A 100 -9.81 -27.70 -17.03
N ASP A 101 -10.93 -26.99 -16.80
CA ASP A 101 -12.18 -27.19 -17.52
C ASP A 101 -12.25 -26.17 -18.67
N GLY A 102 -12.21 -26.64 -19.92
CA GLY A 102 -12.15 -25.88 -21.20
C GLY A 102 -13.28 -24.88 -21.46
N THR A 103 -13.54 -24.02 -20.49
CA THR A 103 -14.58 -23.00 -20.46
C THR A 103 -13.95 -21.69 -20.94
N GLN A 104 -14.57 -21.09 -21.94
CA GLN A 104 -14.24 -19.75 -22.46
C GLN A 104 -13.91 -18.76 -21.33
N ARG A 105 -12.95 -17.86 -21.58
CA ARG A 105 -12.45 -16.81 -20.65
C ARG A 105 -13.61 -15.98 -20.08
N ASN A 106 -14.23 -16.47 -19.01
CA ASN A 106 -15.32 -15.79 -18.34
C ASN A 106 -14.73 -14.79 -17.35
N LEU A 107 -15.16 -13.53 -17.44
CA LEU A 107 -14.76 -12.46 -16.53
C LEU A 107 -14.92 -12.87 -15.05
N LYS A 108 -15.96 -13.65 -14.74
CA LYS A 108 -16.25 -14.19 -13.40
C LYS A 108 -15.15 -15.13 -12.88
N MET A 109 -14.58 -15.98 -13.73
CA MET A 109 -13.48 -16.88 -13.37
C MET A 109 -12.19 -16.10 -13.12
N GLU A 110 -11.91 -15.09 -13.95
CA GLU A 110 -10.74 -14.22 -13.75
C GLU A 110 -10.85 -13.42 -12.45
N MET A 111 -12.06 -12.94 -12.11
CA MET A 111 -12.34 -12.31 -10.82
C MET A 111 -12.14 -13.28 -9.65
N LEU A 112 -12.60 -14.53 -9.76
CA LEU A 112 -12.45 -15.53 -8.69
C LEU A 112 -10.98 -15.92 -8.47
N ALA A 113 -10.23 -16.13 -9.55
CA ALA A 113 -8.79 -16.37 -9.49
C ALA A 113 -8.05 -15.16 -8.87
N GLY A 114 -8.43 -13.94 -9.26
CA GLY A 114 -7.89 -12.71 -8.68
C GLY A 114 -8.19 -12.57 -7.18
N CYS A 115 -9.40 -12.93 -6.74
CA CYS A 115 -9.78 -12.91 -5.33
C CYS A 115 -9.01 -13.94 -4.52
N GLY A 116 -8.89 -15.18 -5.01
CA GLY A 116 -8.16 -16.23 -4.30
C GLY A 116 -6.65 -15.95 -4.21
N ALA A 117 -6.04 -15.44 -5.29
CA ALA A 117 -4.66 -14.97 -5.26
C ALA A 117 -4.47 -13.80 -4.28
N GLY A 118 -5.43 -12.87 -4.25
CA GLY A 118 -5.45 -11.77 -3.28
C GLY A 118 -5.53 -12.24 -1.83
N ILE A 119 -6.36 -13.23 -1.52
CA ILE A 119 -6.45 -13.81 -0.17
C ILE A 119 -5.10 -14.40 0.26
N CYS A 120 -4.48 -15.22 -0.60
CA CYS A 120 -3.16 -15.80 -0.32
C CYS A 120 -2.09 -14.72 -0.09
N GLN A 121 -2.07 -13.69 -0.95
CA GLN A 121 -1.18 -12.53 -0.81
C GLN A 121 -1.40 -11.83 0.54
N VAL A 122 -2.65 -11.56 0.91
CA VAL A 122 -3.00 -10.81 2.11
C VAL A 122 -2.59 -11.53 3.38
N VAL A 123 -2.69 -12.86 3.43
CA VAL A 123 -2.20 -13.66 4.56
C VAL A 123 -0.70 -13.43 4.77
N VAL A 124 0.10 -13.46 3.71
CA VAL A 124 1.55 -13.29 3.84
C VAL A 124 1.95 -11.83 4.09
N THR A 125 1.22 -10.88 3.50
CA THR A 125 1.60 -9.46 3.54
C THR A 125 1.02 -8.68 4.71
N CYS A 126 -0.05 -9.15 5.36
CA CYS A 126 -0.73 -8.44 6.46
C CYS A 126 0.21 -8.07 7.63
N PRO A 127 1.07 -8.97 8.16
CA PRO A 127 2.02 -8.63 9.22
C PRO A 127 2.91 -7.44 8.88
N MET A 128 3.26 -7.34 7.61
CA MET A 128 4.18 -6.33 7.14
C MET A 128 3.51 -5.01 6.78
N GLU A 129 2.31 -5.06 6.18
CA GLU A 129 1.47 -3.88 5.99
C GLU A 129 1.19 -3.20 7.34
N MET A 130 0.90 -4.00 8.38
CA MET A 130 0.77 -3.52 9.75
C MET A 130 2.01 -2.74 10.18
N LEU A 131 3.21 -3.33 10.04
CA LEU A 131 4.47 -2.66 10.41
C LEU A 131 4.73 -1.38 9.60
N LYS A 132 4.45 -1.39 8.30
CA LYS A 132 4.54 -0.20 7.43
C LYS A 132 3.66 0.91 7.97
N ILE A 133 2.39 0.63 8.26
CA ILE A 133 1.43 1.62 8.76
C ILE A 133 1.88 2.19 10.10
N GLN A 134 2.37 1.36 11.03
CA GLN A 134 2.91 1.86 12.31
C GLN A 134 4.08 2.83 12.12
N LEU A 135 5.02 2.49 11.23
CA LEU A 135 6.19 3.33 11.01
C LEU A 135 5.85 4.65 10.32
N GLN A 136 4.89 4.63 9.40
CA GLN A 136 4.40 5.82 8.72
C GLN A 136 3.60 6.73 9.68
N ASP A 137 2.84 6.14 10.60
CA ASP A 137 2.06 6.90 11.58
C ASP A 137 2.90 7.44 12.75
N ALA A 138 4.00 6.76 13.11
CA ALA A 138 4.82 7.17 14.26
C ALA A 138 5.33 8.62 14.20
N GLY A 139 5.49 9.19 13.00
CA GLY A 139 5.89 10.59 12.85
C GLY A 139 4.74 11.59 13.03
N ARG A 140 3.47 11.18 12.79
CA ARG A 140 2.30 12.02 13.05
C ARG A 140 2.18 12.37 14.54
N LEU A 141 2.39 11.40 15.42
CA LEU A 141 2.30 11.61 16.87
C LEU A 141 3.32 12.65 17.36
N ALA A 142 4.54 12.65 16.80
CA ALA A 142 5.56 13.64 17.14
C ALA A 142 5.11 15.07 16.79
N VAL A 143 4.44 15.26 15.65
CA VAL A 143 3.87 16.55 15.22
C VAL A 143 2.72 16.98 16.13
N SER A 144 1.82 16.07 16.51
CA SER A 144 0.72 16.38 17.44
C SER A 144 1.23 16.83 18.82
N HIS A 145 2.31 16.21 19.33
CA HIS A 145 2.91 16.61 20.61
C HIS A 145 3.58 17.99 20.55
N GLN A 146 4.15 18.39 19.41
CA GLN A 146 4.70 19.74 19.23
C GLN A 146 3.60 20.82 19.13
N GLY A 147 2.45 20.50 18.51
CA GLY A 147 1.30 21.42 18.42
C GLY A 147 0.63 21.72 19.76
N SER A 148 0.62 20.74 20.69
CA SER A 148 0.06 20.91 22.05
C SER A 148 1.02 21.60 23.03
N ALA A 149 2.30 21.77 22.69
CA ALA A 149 3.30 22.42 23.54
C ALA A 149 3.35 23.95 23.41
N SER A 150 2.43 24.57 22.64
CA SER A 150 2.28 26.03 22.56
C SER A 150 1.39 26.66 23.65
N ALA A 151 0.91 25.87 24.62
CA ALA A 151 0.38 26.41 25.87
C ALA A 151 1.52 26.45 26.90
N ALA A 152 2.12 27.62 27.07
CA ALA A 152 3.18 27.86 28.05
C ALA A 152 2.73 27.48 29.46
N PRO A 153 3.47 26.63 30.21
CA PRO A 153 3.39 26.60 31.65
C PRO A 153 4.43 27.57 32.20
N THR A 154 3.96 28.72 32.68
CA THR A 154 4.71 29.59 33.60
C THR A 154 4.86 28.90 34.95
N SER A 155 5.85 28.01 35.07
CA SER A 155 6.52 27.68 36.34
C SER A 155 7.58 26.61 36.08
N ARG A 156 8.86 26.96 36.30
CA ARG A 156 9.96 25.99 36.40
C ARG A 156 9.71 25.05 37.58
N PRO A 157 10.03 23.76 37.43
CA PRO A 157 10.86 23.14 38.45
C PRO A 157 12.07 22.42 37.86
N TYR A 158 13.15 22.54 38.61
CA TYR A 158 14.41 21.83 38.48
C TYR A 158 14.22 20.40 39.01
N SER A 159 14.33 19.37 38.18
CA SER A 159 14.67 18.02 38.65
C SER A 159 15.24 17.16 37.52
N THR A 160 16.36 16.53 37.87
CA THR A 160 17.17 15.56 37.16
C THR A 160 16.37 14.32 36.76
N GLY A 161 16.47 13.85 35.51
CA GLY A 161 16.08 12.49 35.15
C GLY A 161 15.66 12.28 33.69
N SER A 162 16.55 11.64 32.93
CA SER A 162 16.30 11.00 31.63
C SER A 162 15.92 11.94 30.48
N ALA A 163 16.94 12.38 29.74
CA ALA A 163 16.78 12.69 28.33
C ALA A 163 16.16 11.46 27.64
N SER A 164 14.86 11.51 27.38
CA SER A 164 14.17 10.51 26.56
C SER A 164 14.73 10.61 25.15
N THR A 165 15.82 9.87 24.92
CA THR A 165 16.32 9.56 23.59
C THR A 165 15.11 9.10 22.78
N HIS A 166 14.70 9.91 21.81
CA HIS A 166 13.64 9.59 20.87
C HIS A 166 14.09 8.37 20.07
N ARG A 167 13.90 7.18 20.64
CA ARG A 167 14.37 5.93 20.07
C ARG A 167 13.57 5.75 18.79
N ARG A 168 14.24 5.90 17.65
CA ARG A 168 13.61 5.74 16.34
C ARG A 168 12.90 4.38 16.34
N PRO A 169 11.56 4.34 16.18
CA PRO A 169 10.83 3.10 16.17
C PRO A 169 11.33 2.27 14.99
N SER A 170 11.98 1.16 15.31
CA SER A 170 12.43 0.17 14.34
C SER A 170 11.30 -0.83 14.10
N ALA A 171 11.17 -1.32 12.87
CA ALA A 171 10.20 -2.36 12.50
C ALA A 171 10.32 -3.59 13.42
N THR A 172 11.55 -4.02 13.71
CA THR A 172 11.84 -5.20 14.53
C THR A 172 11.45 -5.02 15.99
N LEU A 173 11.58 -3.81 16.52
CA LEU A 173 11.15 -3.49 17.89
C LEU A 173 9.63 -3.48 17.99
N ILE A 174 8.95 -2.87 17.02
CA ILE A 174 7.47 -2.89 16.97
C ILE A 174 6.97 -4.33 16.85
N ALA A 175 7.56 -5.12 15.95
CA ALA A 175 7.19 -6.52 15.76
C ALA A 175 7.41 -7.35 17.04
N ARG A 176 8.57 -7.19 17.70
CA ARG A 176 8.88 -7.90 18.95
C ARG A 176 7.94 -7.51 20.09
N GLU A 177 7.65 -6.21 20.22
CA GLU A 177 6.71 -5.71 21.22
C GLU A 177 5.30 -6.24 20.98
N LEU A 178 4.87 -6.27 19.72
CA LEU A 178 3.55 -6.77 19.34
C LEU A 178 3.41 -8.28 19.57
N LEU A 179 4.44 -9.05 19.22
CA LEU A 179 4.49 -10.49 19.52
C LEU A 179 4.46 -10.75 21.03
N ARG A 180 5.11 -9.92 21.83
CA ARG A 180 5.14 -10.07 23.30
C ARG A 180 3.83 -9.68 23.97
N THR A 181 3.12 -8.69 23.44
CA THR A 181 1.90 -8.12 24.05
C THR A 181 0.61 -8.75 23.55
N GLN A 182 0.49 -8.99 22.24
CA GLN A 182 -0.73 -9.49 21.58
C GLN A 182 -0.52 -10.83 20.88
N GLY A 183 0.67 -11.41 20.95
CA GLY A 183 1.01 -12.64 20.25
C GLY A 183 1.01 -12.47 18.73
N LEU A 184 0.88 -13.59 18.02
CA LEU A 184 0.81 -13.62 16.55
C LEU A 184 -0.42 -12.87 16.01
N TRP A 185 -1.54 -12.92 16.72
CA TRP A 185 -2.78 -12.24 16.33
C TRP A 185 -2.64 -10.71 16.27
N GLY A 186 -1.72 -10.13 17.05
CA GLY A 186 -1.42 -8.70 16.96
C GLY A 186 -0.94 -8.27 15.57
N LEU A 187 -0.10 -9.09 14.91
CA LEU A 187 0.43 -8.79 13.57
C LEU A 187 -0.64 -8.96 12.48
N TYR A 188 -1.62 -9.84 12.69
CA TYR A 188 -2.74 -10.07 11.78
C TYR A 188 -3.96 -9.20 12.09
N ARG A 189 -3.86 -8.29 13.05
CA ARG A 189 -4.94 -7.35 13.35
C ARG A 189 -5.23 -6.51 12.11
N GLY A 190 -6.49 -6.48 11.68
CA GLY A 190 -6.91 -5.82 10.45
C GLY A 190 -6.89 -6.69 9.20
N LEU A 191 -6.56 -7.99 9.30
CA LEU A 191 -6.64 -8.94 8.17
C LEU A 191 -8.01 -8.87 7.46
N GLY A 192 -9.10 -8.92 8.22
CA GLY A 192 -10.45 -8.80 7.66
C GLY A 192 -10.71 -7.45 6.98
N ALA A 193 -10.14 -6.36 7.50
CA ALA A 193 -10.25 -5.04 6.88
C ALA A 193 -9.44 -4.96 5.56
N THR A 194 -8.29 -5.63 5.51
CA THR A 194 -7.49 -5.76 4.27
C THR A 194 -8.22 -6.57 3.21
N LEU A 195 -8.80 -7.71 3.57
CA LEU A 195 -9.60 -8.52 2.64
C LEU A 195 -10.82 -7.74 2.12
N LEU A 196 -11.51 -7.04 3.03
CA LEU A 196 -12.65 -6.20 2.69
C LEU A 196 -12.27 -5.07 1.74
N ARG A 197 -11.02 -4.61 1.73
CA ARG A 197 -10.51 -3.63 0.75
C ARG A 197 -10.16 -4.29 -0.59
N ASP A 198 -9.46 -5.41 -0.55
CA ASP A 198 -8.84 -6.00 -1.75
C ASP A 198 -9.81 -6.71 -2.68
N ILE A 199 -10.85 -7.34 -2.11
CA ILE A 199 -11.88 -8.02 -2.88
C ILE A 199 -12.70 -6.99 -3.70
N PRO A 200 -13.28 -5.93 -3.12
CA PRO A 200 -13.98 -4.90 -3.89
C PRO A 200 -13.08 -4.15 -4.86
N PHE A 201 -11.81 -3.90 -4.50
CA PHE A 201 -10.87 -3.27 -5.42
C PHE A 201 -10.71 -4.10 -6.70
N SER A 202 -10.53 -5.42 -6.56
CA SER A 202 -10.40 -6.33 -7.70
C SER A 202 -11.70 -6.40 -8.51
N ILE A 203 -12.85 -6.44 -7.84
CA ILE A 203 -14.17 -6.51 -8.48
C ILE A 203 -14.45 -5.28 -9.34
N ILE A 204 -14.00 -4.09 -8.92
CA ILE A 204 -14.21 -2.85 -9.67
C ILE A 204 -13.14 -2.67 -10.74
N TYR A 205 -11.87 -2.91 -10.40
CA TYR A 205 -10.73 -2.61 -11.27
C TYR A 205 -10.74 -3.48 -12.55
N PHE A 206 -10.88 -4.80 -12.44
CA PHE A 206 -10.72 -5.68 -13.59
C PHE A 206 -11.77 -5.46 -14.69
N PRO A 207 -13.09 -5.43 -14.37
CA PRO A 207 -14.11 -5.13 -15.38
C PRO A 207 -13.96 -3.74 -15.98
N LEU A 208 -13.67 -2.73 -15.15
CA LEU A 208 -13.56 -1.36 -15.62
C LEU A 208 -12.34 -1.18 -16.55
N PHE A 209 -11.20 -1.78 -16.19
CA PHE A 209 -10.04 -1.80 -17.05
C PHE A 209 -10.30 -2.55 -18.36
N ALA A 210 -10.96 -3.71 -18.31
CA ALA A 210 -11.29 -4.50 -19.51
C ALA A 210 -12.17 -3.71 -20.49
N ASN A 211 -13.25 -3.09 -19.99
CA ASN A 211 -14.16 -2.29 -20.81
C ASN A 211 -13.46 -1.05 -21.37
N LEU A 212 -12.73 -0.30 -20.53
CA LEU A 212 -12.02 0.90 -20.99
C LEU A 212 -10.92 0.55 -21.98
N ASN A 213 -10.19 -0.55 -21.79
CA ASN A 213 -9.11 -0.92 -22.71
C ASN A 213 -9.64 -1.45 -24.06
N GLN A 214 -10.78 -2.14 -24.07
CA GLN A 214 -11.43 -2.62 -25.30
C GLN A 214 -11.81 -1.48 -26.25
N LEU A 215 -12.21 -0.32 -25.73
CA LEU A 215 -12.59 0.85 -26.53
C LEU A 215 -11.45 1.40 -27.41
N GLY A 216 -10.20 1.12 -27.08
CA GLY A 216 -9.04 1.60 -27.85
C GLY A 216 -8.31 0.52 -28.61
N VAL A 217 -8.86 -0.69 -28.71
CA VAL A 217 -8.26 -1.75 -29.53
C VAL A 217 -8.45 -1.37 -30.99
N SER A 218 -7.36 -1.01 -31.67
CA SER A 218 -7.39 -0.82 -33.12
C SER A 218 -7.51 -2.15 -33.85
N GLU A 219 -8.43 -2.18 -34.82
CA GLU A 219 -8.75 -3.34 -35.67
C GLU A 219 -7.52 -3.88 -36.44
N VAL A 220 -6.52 -3.03 -36.68
CA VAL A 220 -5.31 -3.35 -37.46
C VAL A 220 -4.23 -4.06 -36.64
N THR A 221 -4.17 -3.87 -35.32
CA THR A 221 -3.07 -4.37 -34.47
C THR A 221 -3.52 -5.38 -33.41
N GLY A 222 -4.84 -5.53 -33.20
CA GLY A 222 -5.43 -6.43 -32.19
C GLY A 222 -5.05 -6.09 -30.74
N LYS A 223 -4.39 -4.95 -30.50
CA LYS A 223 -3.95 -4.45 -29.20
C LYS A 223 -4.19 -2.94 -29.12
N ALA A 224 -4.60 -2.46 -27.95
CA ALA A 224 -4.76 -1.04 -27.72
C ALA A 224 -3.39 -0.33 -27.73
N PRO A 225 -3.30 0.89 -28.31
CA PRO A 225 -2.09 1.71 -28.22
C PRO A 225 -1.65 1.87 -26.76
N PHE A 226 -0.34 1.94 -26.55
CA PHE A 226 0.27 2.06 -25.22
C PHE A 226 -0.36 3.19 -24.38
N ALA A 227 -0.52 4.37 -24.98
CA ALA A 227 -1.12 5.52 -24.31
C ALA A 227 -2.57 5.25 -23.88
N HIS A 228 -3.33 4.51 -24.69
CA HIS A 228 -4.71 4.17 -24.37
C HIS A 228 -4.81 3.18 -23.21
N SER A 229 -3.98 2.12 -23.23
CA SER A 229 -3.91 1.15 -22.11
C SER A 229 -3.48 1.82 -20.80
N PHE A 230 -2.55 2.78 -20.88
CA PHE A 230 -2.09 3.56 -19.74
C PHE A 230 -3.20 4.46 -19.17
N VAL A 231 -3.90 5.22 -20.03
CA VAL A 231 -5.02 6.09 -19.62
C VAL A 231 -6.18 5.27 -19.06
N ALA A 232 -6.54 4.16 -19.71
CA ALA A 232 -7.55 3.22 -19.23
C ALA A 232 -7.19 2.65 -17.86
N GLY A 233 -5.92 2.28 -17.65
CA GLY A 233 -5.40 1.82 -16.36
C GLY A 233 -5.46 2.90 -15.27
N CYS A 234 -5.07 4.13 -15.60
CA CYS A 234 -5.14 5.26 -14.66
C CYS A 234 -6.58 5.61 -14.29
N ALA A 235 -7.50 5.64 -15.26
CA ALA A 235 -8.91 5.92 -15.03
C ALA A 235 -9.56 4.81 -14.19
N ALA A 236 -9.41 3.54 -14.60
CA ALA A 236 -9.95 2.41 -13.86
C ALA A 236 -9.38 2.31 -12.44
N GLY A 237 -8.06 2.48 -12.30
CA GLY A 237 -7.38 2.47 -11.02
C GLY A 237 -7.82 3.61 -10.10
N SER A 238 -8.03 4.80 -10.64
CA SER A 238 -8.51 5.96 -9.86
C SER A 238 -9.94 5.76 -9.36
N VAL A 239 -10.84 5.30 -10.23
CA VAL A 239 -12.24 5.01 -9.86
C VAL A 239 -12.31 3.91 -8.81
N ALA A 240 -11.59 2.80 -9.02
CA ALA A 240 -11.52 1.71 -8.04
C ALA A 240 -10.89 2.17 -6.71
N ALA A 241 -9.86 3.02 -6.76
CA ALA A 241 -9.22 3.57 -5.58
C ALA A 241 -10.18 4.45 -4.76
N VAL A 242 -10.91 5.35 -5.41
CA VAL A 242 -11.89 6.23 -4.75
C VAL A 242 -13.02 5.41 -4.15
N ALA A 243 -13.58 4.46 -4.91
CA ALA A 243 -14.68 3.60 -4.44
C ALA A 243 -14.33 2.79 -3.18
N VAL A 244 -13.07 2.34 -3.07
CA VAL A 244 -12.59 1.51 -1.95
C VAL A 244 -11.97 2.35 -0.81
N THR A 245 -11.91 3.68 -0.96
CA THR A 245 -11.33 4.57 0.06
C THR A 245 -11.98 4.42 1.45
N PRO A 246 -13.31 4.28 1.61
CA PRO A 246 -13.93 4.04 2.91
C PRO A 246 -13.36 2.82 3.64
N LEU A 247 -13.12 1.73 2.92
CA LEU A 247 -12.60 0.47 3.47
C LEU A 247 -11.13 0.59 3.85
N ASP A 248 -10.38 1.40 3.09
CA ASP A 248 -8.99 1.71 3.35
C ASP A 248 -8.81 2.60 4.60
N VAL A 249 -9.72 3.55 4.84
CA VAL A 249 -9.74 4.34 6.09
C VAL A 249 -10.00 3.43 7.30
N LEU A 250 -10.95 2.50 7.20
CA LEU A 250 -11.22 1.54 8.28
C LEU A 250 -10.00 0.64 8.53
N LYS A 251 -9.38 0.11 7.47
CA LYS A 251 -8.17 -0.70 7.56
C LYS A 251 -7.05 0.06 8.28
N THR A 252 -6.71 1.26 7.81
CA THR A 252 -5.61 2.05 8.37
C THR A 252 -5.82 2.38 9.84
N ARG A 253 -7.06 2.73 10.25
CA ARG A 253 -7.39 3.02 11.65
C ARG A 253 -7.32 1.79 12.56
N ILE A 254 -7.74 0.62 12.07
CA ILE A 254 -7.67 -0.64 12.84
C ILE A 254 -6.22 -1.13 12.96
N GLN A 255 -5.42 -0.89 11.91
CA GLN A 255 -4.01 -1.25 11.84
C GLN A 255 -3.08 -0.23 12.51
N THR A 256 -3.56 0.90 13.03
CA THR A 256 -2.75 1.76 13.90
C THR A 256 -2.81 1.26 15.35
N LEU A 257 -1.64 1.02 15.96
CA LEU A 257 -1.52 0.44 17.31
C LEU A 257 -1.10 1.50 18.32
N LYS A 258 -0.20 2.42 17.92
CA LYS A 258 0.19 3.56 18.75
C LYS A 258 -0.88 4.63 18.66
N LYS A 259 -1.58 4.82 19.78
CA LYS A 259 -2.63 5.81 19.93
C LYS A 259 -2.07 7.06 20.57
N GLY A 260 -2.30 8.21 19.96
CA GLY A 260 -2.14 9.50 20.65
C GLY A 260 -3.07 9.57 21.86
N LEU A 261 -2.75 10.41 22.84
CA LEU A 261 -3.64 10.66 23.98
C LEU A 261 -5.04 11.05 23.46
N GLY A 262 -6.04 10.22 23.77
CA GLY A 262 -7.44 10.46 23.38
C GLY A 262 -7.91 9.79 22.08
N GLU A 263 -7.09 8.98 21.40
CA GLU A 263 -7.53 8.25 20.19
C GLU A 263 -8.36 7.01 20.51
N ALA A 264 -9.40 6.77 19.72
CA ALA A 264 -10.35 5.68 19.96
C ALA A 264 -9.74 4.29 19.68
N SER A 265 -10.10 3.30 20.49
CA SER A 265 -9.77 1.90 20.25
C SER A 265 -10.90 1.21 19.48
N TYR A 266 -10.53 0.38 18.51
CA TYR A 266 -11.47 -0.37 17.67
C TYR A 266 -11.30 -1.86 17.88
N SER A 267 -12.37 -2.58 18.22
CA SER A 267 -12.36 -4.04 18.36
C SER A 267 -12.47 -4.76 17.02
N GLY A 268 -13.07 -4.10 16.02
CA GLY A 268 -13.27 -4.66 14.68
C GLY A 268 -13.75 -3.62 13.66
N VAL A 269 -14.05 -4.10 12.45
CA VAL A 269 -14.46 -3.26 11.31
C VAL A 269 -15.78 -2.53 11.58
N THR A 270 -16.76 -3.23 12.14
CA THR A 270 -18.09 -2.68 12.43
C THR A 270 -18.05 -1.64 13.55
N ASP A 271 -17.27 -1.89 14.60
CA ASP A 271 -17.03 -0.94 15.70
C ASP A 271 -16.30 0.30 15.19
N CYS A 272 -15.27 0.12 14.34
CA CYS A 272 -14.57 1.23 13.70
C CYS A 272 -15.50 2.07 12.82
N ALA A 273 -16.30 1.45 11.97
CA ALA A 273 -17.25 2.14 11.11
C ALA A 273 -18.30 2.92 11.92
N ARG A 274 -18.85 2.32 12.98
CA ARG A 274 -19.82 2.97 13.86
C ARG A 274 -19.22 4.21 14.54
N LYS A 275 -18.05 4.05 15.19
CA LYS A 275 -17.37 5.16 15.87
C LYS A 275 -16.94 6.25 14.91
N LEU A 276 -16.46 5.89 13.72
CA LEU A 276 -16.09 6.84 12.68
C LEU A 276 -17.28 7.69 12.24
N TRP A 277 -18.43 7.03 12.02
CA TRP A 277 -19.67 7.71 11.65
C TRP A 277 -20.16 8.65 12.75
N THR A 278 -20.16 8.21 14.01
CA THR A 278 -20.69 9.02 15.11
C THR A 278 -19.77 10.14 15.57
N GLN A 279 -18.45 9.97 15.46
CA GLN A 279 -17.47 10.93 15.99
C GLN A 279 -16.95 11.91 14.93
N GLU A 280 -16.81 11.49 13.68
CA GLU A 280 -16.21 12.32 12.61
C GLU A 280 -17.10 12.51 11.38
N GLY A 281 -18.22 11.77 11.29
CA GLY A 281 -19.18 11.88 10.20
C GLY A 281 -18.74 11.19 8.90
N ALA A 282 -19.59 11.31 7.87
CA ALA A 282 -19.42 10.61 6.59
C ALA A 282 -18.17 11.05 5.79
N ALA A 283 -17.76 12.32 5.91
CA ALA A 283 -16.59 12.84 5.20
C ALA A 283 -15.28 12.16 5.65
N ALA A 284 -15.24 11.63 6.87
CA ALA A 284 -14.05 10.96 7.40
C ALA A 284 -13.69 9.68 6.63
N PHE A 285 -14.69 8.98 6.05
CA PHE A 285 -14.48 7.79 5.23
C PHE A 285 -13.77 8.09 3.91
N MET A 286 -13.83 9.33 3.42
CA MET A 286 -13.19 9.75 2.17
C MET A 286 -11.87 10.50 2.39
N LYS A 287 -11.39 10.58 3.65
CA LYS A 287 -10.07 11.17 3.95
C LYS A 287 -8.98 10.43 3.16
N GLY A 288 -8.19 11.18 2.40
CA GLY A 288 -7.11 10.63 1.59
C GLY A 288 -7.53 10.05 0.22
N ALA A 289 -8.79 10.19 -0.21
CA ALA A 289 -9.24 9.72 -1.53
C ALA A 289 -8.41 10.33 -2.69
N GLY A 290 -8.25 11.65 -2.69
CA GLY A 290 -7.46 12.36 -3.71
C GLY A 290 -5.98 11.94 -3.70
N CYS A 291 -5.43 11.68 -2.52
CA CYS A 291 -4.07 11.16 -2.36
C CYS A 291 -3.93 9.79 -3.03
N ARG A 292 -4.93 8.93 -2.85
CA ARG A 292 -4.95 7.59 -3.42
C ARG A 292 -5.04 7.62 -4.96
N ALA A 293 -5.88 8.48 -5.53
CA ALA A 293 -5.95 8.67 -6.97
C ALA A 293 -4.62 9.18 -7.55
N LEU A 294 -3.96 10.12 -6.86
CA LEU A 294 -2.67 10.68 -7.27
C LEU A 294 -1.55 9.62 -7.31
N VAL A 295 -1.59 8.63 -6.41
CA VAL A 295 -0.61 7.52 -6.38
C VAL A 295 -0.74 6.60 -7.60
N ILE A 296 -1.93 6.42 -8.17
CA ILE A 296 -2.17 5.46 -9.26
C ILE A 296 -1.36 5.82 -10.51
N ALA A 297 -1.45 7.07 -10.98
CA ALA A 297 -0.83 7.45 -12.25
C ALA A 297 0.72 7.28 -12.28
N PRO A 298 1.48 7.73 -11.27
CA PRO A 298 2.93 7.49 -11.21
C PRO A 298 3.28 6.00 -11.13
N LEU A 299 2.53 5.22 -10.36
CA LEU A 299 2.78 3.78 -10.20
C LEU A 299 2.67 3.04 -11.54
N PHE A 300 1.59 3.31 -12.28
CA PHE A 300 1.39 2.74 -13.62
C PHE A 300 2.44 3.27 -14.61
N GLY A 301 2.80 4.55 -14.54
CA GLY A 301 3.71 5.18 -15.48
C GLY A 301 5.13 4.63 -15.34
N ILE A 302 5.59 4.45 -14.10
CA ILE A 302 6.90 3.89 -13.79
C ILE A 302 6.96 2.41 -14.15
N ALA A 303 5.92 1.64 -13.80
CA ALA A 303 5.86 0.23 -14.15
C ALA A 303 5.92 0.04 -15.67
N GLN A 304 5.06 0.74 -16.42
CA GLN A 304 5.03 0.67 -17.87
C GLN A 304 6.33 1.17 -18.51
N GLY A 305 6.92 2.26 -18.01
CA GLY A 305 8.20 2.77 -18.51
C GLY A 305 9.34 1.76 -18.35
N ILE A 306 9.40 1.06 -17.22
CA ILE A 306 10.45 0.06 -16.97
C ILE A 306 10.25 -1.20 -17.83
N TYR A 307 9.01 -1.62 -18.04
CA TYR A 307 8.70 -2.69 -18.99
C TYR A 307 9.04 -2.31 -20.44
N PHE A 308 8.77 -1.06 -20.85
CA PHE A 308 9.08 -0.58 -22.20
C PHE A 308 10.58 -0.46 -22.45
N ILE A 309 11.35 -0.01 -21.46
CA ILE A 309 12.82 0.10 -21.56
C ILE A 309 13.50 -1.28 -21.59
N GLY A 310 12.82 -2.34 -21.12
CA GLY A 310 13.34 -3.70 -21.14
C GLY A 310 14.56 -3.89 -20.24
N ILE A 311 14.60 -3.20 -19.09
CA ILE A 311 15.77 -3.16 -18.18
C ILE A 311 16.24 -4.56 -17.79
N GLY A 312 15.31 -5.48 -17.51
CA GLY A 312 15.58 -6.86 -17.12
C GLY A 312 16.21 -7.69 -18.24
N GLU A 313 15.87 -7.42 -19.49
CA GLU A 313 16.52 -8.06 -20.64
C GLU A 313 17.94 -7.54 -20.83
N ARG A 314 18.17 -6.24 -20.58
CA ARG A 314 19.51 -5.65 -20.61
C ARG A 314 20.39 -6.14 -19.47
N ILE A 315 19.84 -6.30 -18.27
CA ILE A 315 20.57 -6.84 -17.12
C ILE A 315 20.96 -8.30 -17.36
N LEU A 316 20.03 -9.14 -17.85
CA LEU A 316 20.35 -10.54 -18.15
C LEU A 316 21.43 -10.68 -19.23
N LYS A 317 21.35 -9.88 -20.30
CA LYS A 317 22.37 -9.86 -21.37
C LYS A 317 23.74 -9.36 -20.91
N CYS A 318 23.83 -8.64 -19.79
CA CYS A 318 25.09 -8.21 -19.19
C CYS A 318 25.68 -9.25 -18.22
N LEU A 319 24.89 -10.26 -17.84
CA LEU A 319 25.26 -11.34 -16.91
C LEU A 319 25.65 -12.64 -17.64
N GLU A 320 25.32 -12.77 -18.92
CA GLU A 320 25.82 -13.80 -19.86
C GLU A 320 27.15 -13.37 -20.50
#